data_AF-A0A1F7WG51-F1
#
_entry.id   AF-A0A1F7WG51-F1
#
_cell.length_a   1.000
_cell.length_b   1.000
_cell.length_c   1.000
_cell.angle_alpha   90.00
_cell.angle_beta   90.00
_cell.angle_gamma   90.00
#
_symmetry.space_group_name_H-M   'P 1'
#
loop_
_entity.id
_entity.type
_entity.pdbx_description
1 polymer ?
#
loop_
_entity_poly.entity_id
_entity_poly.type
_entity_poly.pdbx_seq_one_letter_code
_entity_poly.pdbx_strand_id
1 'polypeptide(L)'
;MIRQSFIFLDRVGDKLEQNIWAQGIRTWDDFLAAKRVFGIADYKKRYYDRMIERARQNLYRFDSSYFFDLLHTAEHWRVYEFFRDEAVFLDIETSGVKDDGFITVVGLFDGIRTKTMVNGINLDFDVLRKELSKYKMIVTFNGLSFDVPFLEKSFPDLLPKVPHFDLRHACQRVGLRGGLKQVEKELGIERRNKIVERLYGGDALTLWRMFRATGDE
;
A
#
# COMPACT_ATOMS: atom_id res chain seq x y z
N MET A 1 13.00 -2.92 6.20
CA MET A 1 11.86 -2.73 7.12
C MET A 1 12.02 -1.43 7.92
N ILE A 2 10.93 -0.86 8.44
CA ILE A 2 10.92 0.52 8.99
C ILE A 2 11.95 0.72 10.11
N ARG A 3 12.09 -0.25 11.04
CA ARG A 3 13.08 -0.22 12.14
C ARG A 3 14.54 -0.32 11.68
N GLN A 4 14.76 -0.66 10.41
CA GLN A 4 16.06 -0.73 9.77
C GLN A 4 16.26 0.40 8.76
N SER A 5 15.31 1.32 8.66
CA SER A 5 15.36 2.42 7.70
C SER A 5 15.72 3.72 8.38
N PHE A 6 16.45 4.55 7.66
CA PHE A 6 16.86 5.89 8.02
C PHE A 6 16.41 6.93 6.98
N ILE A 7 15.78 6.49 5.88
CA ILE A 7 15.32 7.34 4.76
C ILE A 7 14.32 8.44 5.19
N PHE A 8 13.63 8.25 6.32
CA PHE A 8 12.70 9.25 6.86
C PHE A 8 13.40 10.41 7.58
N LEU A 9 14.71 10.31 7.83
CA LEU A 9 15.48 11.36 8.47
C LEU A 9 15.80 12.46 7.45
N ASP A 10 15.73 13.72 7.90
CA ASP A 10 15.99 14.88 7.04
C ASP A 10 17.32 14.74 6.28
N ARG A 11 17.26 14.84 4.94
CA ARG A 11 18.40 14.71 4.00
C ARG A 11 19.11 13.36 4.02
N VAL A 12 18.48 12.29 4.50
CA VAL A 12 18.97 10.92 4.32
C VAL A 12 18.31 10.33 3.08
N GLY A 13 19.07 10.24 1.99
CA GLY A 13 18.68 9.49 0.78
C GLY A 13 19.32 8.11 0.74
N ASP A 14 19.02 7.32 -0.30
CA ASP A 14 19.45 5.91 -0.44
C ASP A 14 20.95 5.71 -0.23
N LYS A 15 21.78 6.58 -0.82
CA LYS A 15 23.25 6.51 -0.69
C LYS A 15 23.72 6.66 0.76
N LEU A 16 23.11 7.58 1.51
CA LEU A 16 23.49 7.81 2.91
C LEU A 16 22.92 6.70 3.79
N GLU A 17 21.70 6.23 3.54
CA GLU A 17 21.12 5.07 4.24
C GLU A 17 22.00 3.82 4.07
N GLN A 18 22.45 3.53 2.84
CA GLN A 18 23.36 2.43 2.56
C GLN A 18 24.72 2.59 3.27
N ASN A 19 25.25 3.82 3.35
CA ASN A 19 26.49 4.09 4.08
C ASN A 19 26.32 3.82 5.58
N ILE A 20 25.20 4.24 6.18
CA ILE A 20 24.89 3.94 7.59
C ILE A 20 24.89 2.42 7.81
N TRP A 21 24.21 1.66 6.93
CA TRP A 21 24.20 0.19 7.02
C TRP A 21 25.58 -0.45 6.85
N ALA A 22 26.41 0.08 5.93
CA ALA A 22 27.76 -0.42 5.69
C ALA A 22 28.69 -0.25 6.91
N GLN A 23 28.37 0.67 7.82
CA GLN A 23 29.06 0.84 9.10
C GLN A 23 28.61 -0.15 10.18
N GLY A 24 27.72 -1.10 9.86
CA GLY A 24 27.16 -2.06 10.81
C GLY A 24 25.95 -1.54 11.59
N ILE A 25 25.52 -0.30 11.34
CA ILE A 25 24.35 0.31 11.98
C ILE A 25 23.12 -0.08 11.16
N ARG A 26 22.47 -1.19 11.52
CA ARG A 26 21.39 -1.79 10.72
C ARG A 26 20.00 -1.50 11.28
N THR A 27 19.91 -1.14 12.54
CA THR A 27 18.65 -0.89 13.25
C THR A 27 18.64 0.48 13.92
N TRP A 28 17.45 0.93 14.29
CA TRP A 28 17.28 2.11 15.15
C TRP A 28 18.08 1.99 16.46
N ASP A 29 18.12 0.81 17.09
CA ASP A 29 18.86 0.59 18.32
C ASP A 29 20.37 0.72 18.10
N ASP A 30 20.91 0.17 17.01
CA ASP A 30 22.32 0.35 16.65
C ASP A 30 22.65 1.84 16.47
N PHE A 31 21.75 2.58 15.81
CA PHE A 31 21.96 4.01 15.53
C PHE A 31 21.96 4.82 16.82
N LEU A 32 21.02 4.54 17.72
CA LEU A 32 20.92 5.22 19.03
C LEU A 32 22.10 4.89 19.93
N ALA A 33 22.59 3.65 19.92
CA ALA A 33 23.76 3.23 20.68
C ALA A 33 25.08 3.81 20.14
N ALA A 34 25.16 4.09 18.84
CA ALA A 34 26.34 4.65 18.21
C ALA A 34 26.61 6.09 18.67
N LYS A 35 27.78 6.32 19.28
CA LYS A 35 28.24 7.68 19.66
C LYS A 35 28.44 8.60 18.46
N ARG A 36 28.87 8.04 17.32
CA ARG A 36 29.12 8.74 16.06
C ARG A 36 28.68 7.86 14.89
N VAL A 37 28.26 8.50 13.81
CA VAL A 37 27.92 7.85 12.53
C VAL A 37 28.69 8.59 11.45
N PHE A 38 29.59 7.90 10.75
CA PHE A 38 30.42 8.52 9.74
C PHE A 38 29.55 9.10 8.61
N GLY A 39 29.88 10.31 8.16
CA GLY A 39 29.07 11.07 7.20
C GLY A 39 27.94 11.89 7.83
N ILE A 40 27.72 11.82 9.15
CA ILE A 40 26.72 12.60 9.87
C ILE A 40 27.42 13.43 10.96
N ALA A 41 27.22 14.75 10.94
CA ALA A 41 27.77 15.63 11.97
C ALA A 41 27.13 15.37 13.35
N ASP A 42 27.90 15.52 14.44
CA ASP A 42 27.47 15.22 15.81
C ASP A 42 26.15 15.93 16.21
N TYR A 43 25.94 17.18 15.77
CA TYR A 43 24.69 17.89 16.04
C TYR A 43 23.49 17.29 15.30
N LYS A 44 23.69 16.81 14.05
CA LYS A 44 22.65 16.11 13.28
C LYS A 44 22.36 14.74 13.86
N LYS A 45 23.38 14.01 14.30
CA LYS A 45 23.20 12.73 14.99
C LYS A 45 22.26 12.87 16.20
N ARG A 46 22.51 13.85 17.07
CA ARG A 46 21.61 14.14 18.21
C ARG A 46 20.19 14.49 17.79
N TYR A 47 20.02 15.19 16.66
CA TYR A 47 18.70 15.48 16.09
C TYR A 47 18.02 14.21 15.57
N TYR A 48 18.74 13.38 14.82
CA TYR A 48 18.25 12.11 14.29
C TYR A 48 17.89 11.12 15.41
N ASP A 49 18.63 11.09 16.51
CA ASP A 49 18.27 10.28 17.69
C ASP A 49 16.87 10.63 18.18
N ARG A 50 16.57 11.93 18.37
CA ARG A 50 15.21 12.36 18.76
C ARG A 50 14.15 11.97 17.75
N MET A 51 14.48 11.95 16.46
CA MET A 51 13.54 11.59 15.41
C MET A 51 13.27 10.10 15.35
N ILE A 52 14.31 9.28 15.53
CA ILE A 52 14.17 7.83 15.68
C ILE A 52 13.33 7.52 16.91
N GLU A 53 13.55 8.19 18.04
CA GLU A 53 12.76 7.93 19.24
C GLU A 53 11.30 8.34 19.10
N ARG A 54 11.03 9.44 18.39
CA ARG A 54 9.66 9.80 18.02
C ARG A 54 9.02 8.75 17.10
N ALA A 55 9.75 8.28 16.09
CA ALA A 55 9.25 7.23 15.20
C ALA A 55 8.99 5.92 15.96
N ARG A 56 9.88 5.55 16.89
CA ARG A 56 9.72 4.38 17.77
C ARG A 56 8.46 4.48 18.63
N GLN A 57 8.20 5.64 19.23
CA GLN A 57 7.01 5.87 20.05
C GLN A 57 5.72 5.74 19.22
N ASN A 58 5.68 6.30 18.01
CA ASN A 58 4.51 6.19 17.13
C ASN A 58 4.31 4.76 16.61
N LEU A 59 5.40 4.05 16.29
CA LEU A 59 5.34 2.63 15.93
C LEU A 59 4.78 1.78 17.08
N TYR A 60 5.22 2.02 18.32
CA TYR A 60 4.69 1.34 19.51
C TYR A 60 3.20 1.61 19.74
N ARG A 61 2.73 2.81 19.39
CA ARG A 61 1.31 3.19 19.47
C ARG A 61 0.46 2.70 18.30
N PHE A 62 1.05 1.98 17.34
CA PHE A 62 0.38 1.60 16.08
C PHE A 62 -0.21 2.80 15.32
N ASP A 63 0.43 3.97 15.44
CA ASP A 63 0.01 5.17 14.72
C ASP A 63 0.59 5.12 13.30
N SER A 64 -0.15 4.50 12.38
CA SER A 64 0.23 4.44 10.97
C SER A 64 0.12 5.78 10.26
N SER A 65 -0.78 6.68 10.70
CA SER A 65 -0.94 8.00 10.10
C SER A 65 0.33 8.85 10.21
N TYR A 66 1.05 8.70 11.32
CA TYR A 66 2.38 9.29 11.47
C TYR A 66 3.34 8.86 10.35
N PHE A 67 3.31 7.60 9.92
CA PHE A 67 4.19 7.09 8.86
C PHE A 67 3.71 7.47 7.47
N PHE A 68 2.41 7.68 7.28
CA PHE A 68 1.85 8.25 6.05
C PHE A 68 2.36 9.68 5.82
N ASP A 69 2.39 10.50 6.87
CA ASP A 69 2.90 11.89 6.76
C ASP A 69 4.43 11.96 6.71
N LEU A 70 5.12 11.00 7.36
CA LEU A 70 6.57 11.01 7.50
C LEU A 70 7.31 10.50 6.25
N LEU A 71 6.79 9.46 5.59
CA LEU A 71 7.46 8.80 4.48
C LEU A 71 6.95 9.34 3.15
N HIS A 72 7.84 9.43 2.16
CA HIS A 72 7.38 9.51 0.78
C HIS A 72 6.59 8.26 0.41
N THR A 73 5.55 8.39 -0.42
CA THR A 73 4.70 7.27 -0.85
C THR A 73 5.49 6.08 -1.39
N ALA A 74 6.59 6.36 -2.11
CA ALA A 74 7.48 5.34 -2.65
C ALA A 74 8.15 4.49 -1.57
N GLU A 75 8.24 4.96 -0.32
CA GLU A 75 8.88 4.28 0.81
C GLU A 75 7.89 3.67 1.82
N HIS A 76 6.57 3.79 1.58
CA HIS A 76 5.55 3.17 2.43
C HIS A 76 5.69 1.65 2.58
N TRP A 77 6.25 0.96 1.58
CA TRP A 77 6.53 -0.48 1.67
C TRP A 77 7.37 -0.86 2.89
N ARG A 78 8.18 0.06 3.43
CA ARG A 78 9.06 -0.22 4.58
C ARG A 78 8.30 -0.54 5.85
N VAL A 79 7.06 -0.05 6.00
CA VAL A 79 6.21 -0.34 7.17
C VAL A 79 5.40 -1.63 7.02
N TYR A 80 5.42 -2.27 5.84
CA TYR A 80 4.58 -3.43 5.54
C TYR A 80 4.76 -4.58 6.53
N GLU A 81 5.99 -4.96 6.89
CA GLU A 81 6.20 -6.06 7.84
C GLU A 81 5.59 -5.77 9.21
N PHE A 82 5.57 -4.50 9.64
CA PHE A 82 5.02 -4.15 10.94
C PHE A 82 3.49 -4.10 10.94
N PHE A 83 2.88 -3.61 9.85
CA PHE A 83 1.41 -3.48 9.74
C PHE A 83 0.75 -4.58 8.92
N ARG A 84 1.45 -5.68 8.61
CA ARG A 84 0.97 -6.73 7.70
C ARG A 84 -0.39 -7.28 8.11
N ASP A 85 -0.57 -7.56 9.40
CA ASP A 85 -1.80 -8.16 9.93
C ASP A 85 -2.95 -7.15 10.04
N GLU A 86 -2.66 -5.86 9.85
CA GLU A 86 -3.60 -4.75 9.83
C GLU A 86 -3.68 -4.12 8.43
N ALA A 87 -3.18 -4.80 7.39
CA ALA A 87 -3.20 -4.33 6.02
C ALA A 87 -4.43 -4.86 5.29
N VAL A 88 -4.97 -4.04 4.38
CA VAL A 88 -6.02 -4.48 3.44
C VAL A 88 -5.53 -4.39 2.01
N PHE A 89 -5.72 -5.48 1.27
CA PHE A 89 -5.57 -5.50 -0.18
C PHE A 89 -6.87 -4.99 -0.79
N LEU A 90 -6.79 -3.85 -1.47
CA LEU A 90 -7.90 -3.15 -2.09
C LEU A 90 -7.77 -3.25 -3.62
N ASP A 91 -8.90 -3.49 -4.27
CA ASP A 91 -9.04 -3.49 -5.73
C ASP A 91 -10.47 -3.05 -6.09
N ILE A 92 -10.62 -2.29 -7.17
CA ILE A 92 -11.94 -1.87 -7.67
C ILE A 92 -12.16 -2.30 -9.12
N GLU A 93 -13.41 -2.58 -9.44
CA GLU A 93 -13.89 -2.67 -10.82
C GLU A 93 -14.79 -1.48 -11.10
N THR A 94 -14.75 -0.99 -12.34
CA THR A 94 -15.53 0.19 -12.77
C THR A 94 -16.32 -0.11 -14.03
N SER A 95 -17.37 0.69 -14.27
CA SER A 95 -18.21 0.57 -15.48
C SER A 95 -17.54 1.11 -16.75
N GLY A 96 -16.27 1.55 -16.69
CA GLY A 96 -15.54 2.13 -17.81
C GLY A 96 -14.28 2.90 -17.41
N VAL A 97 -13.47 3.27 -18.41
CA VAL A 97 -12.14 3.90 -18.23
C VAL A 97 -12.21 5.44 -18.20
N LYS A 98 -13.39 6.05 -18.38
CA LYS A 98 -13.56 7.52 -18.51
C LYS A 98 -14.23 8.16 -17.29
N ASP A 99 -14.19 9.49 -17.29
CA ASP A 99 -14.60 10.40 -16.21
C ASP A 99 -16.07 10.30 -15.74
N ASP A 100 -16.91 9.54 -16.43
CA ASP A 100 -18.32 9.30 -16.15
C ASP A 100 -18.61 7.88 -15.65
N GLY A 101 -17.58 7.05 -15.47
CA GLY A 101 -17.72 5.72 -14.90
C GLY A 101 -18.10 5.76 -13.42
N PHE A 102 -18.72 4.67 -12.95
CA PHE A 102 -18.97 4.42 -11.53
C PHE A 102 -18.30 3.10 -11.11
N ILE A 103 -18.08 2.96 -9.80
CA ILE A 103 -17.54 1.74 -9.21
C ILE A 103 -18.62 0.66 -9.28
N THR A 104 -18.30 -0.49 -9.89
CA THR A 104 -19.20 -1.65 -9.97
C THR A 104 -18.96 -2.62 -8.82
N VAL A 105 -17.68 -2.83 -8.45
CA VAL A 105 -17.28 -3.74 -7.37
C VAL A 105 -16.11 -3.13 -6.60
N VAL A 106 -16.12 -3.29 -5.28
CA VAL A 106 -14.96 -3.09 -4.41
C VAL A 106 -14.61 -4.42 -3.76
N GLY A 107 -13.37 -4.87 -3.95
CA GLY A 107 -12.78 -6.03 -3.31
C GLY A 107 -11.84 -5.61 -2.18
N LEU A 108 -12.03 -6.20 -1.01
CA LEU A 108 -11.14 -6.05 0.15
C LEU A 108 -10.70 -7.43 0.60
N PHE A 109 -9.40 -7.61 0.86
CA PHE A 109 -8.87 -8.82 1.47
C PHE A 109 -7.91 -8.46 2.60
N ASP A 110 -8.15 -8.98 3.81
CA ASP A 110 -7.36 -8.67 5.02
C ASP A 110 -6.24 -9.71 5.30
N GLY A 111 -5.99 -10.62 4.34
CA GLY A 111 -5.09 -11.77 4.53
C GLY A 111 -5.81 -13.05 4.97
N ILE A 112 -7.06 -12.96 5.43
CA ILE A 112 -7.86 -14.09 5.91
C ILE A 112 -9.21 -14.15 5.18
N ARG A 113 -9.93 -13.03 5.14
CA ARG A 113 -11.30 -12.90 4.63
C ARG A 113 -11.33 -11.92 3.47
N THR A 114 -12.11 -12.31 2.45
CA THR A 114 -12.47 -11.41 1.36
C THR A 114 -13.85 -10.81 1.64
N LYS A 115 -13.96 -9.49 1.52
CA LYS A 115 -15.23 -8.77 1.48
C LYS A 115 -15.39 -8.18 0.08
N THR A 116 -16.53 -8.46 -0.53
CA THR A 116 -16.90 -7.94 -1.84
C THR A 116 -18.15 -7.09 -1.70
N MET A 117 -18.07 -5.87 -2.22
CA MET A 117 -19.16 -4.90 -2.23
C MET A 117 -19.52 -4.56 -3.66
N VAL A 118 -20.76 -4.81 -4.05
CA VAL A 118 -21.27 -4.68 -5.42
C VAL A 118 -22.29 -3.56 -5.49
N ASN A 119 -22.12 -2.69 -6.49
CA ASN A 119 -22.96 -1.52 -6.72
C ASN A 119 -24.44 -1.91 -6.90
N GLY A 120 -25.32 -1.26 -6.15
CA GLY A 120 -26.75 -1.55 -6.18
C GLY A 120 -27.17 -2.86 -5.48
N ILE A 121 -26.24 -3.58 -4.84
CA ILE A 121 -26.54 -4.75 -3.99
C ILE A 121 -26.18 -4.45 -2.54
N ASN A 122 -24.90 -4.22 -2.26
CA ASN A 122 -24.38 -4.03 -0.90
C ASN A 122 -23.20 -3.05 -0.81
N LEU A 123 -22.83 -2.39 -1.91
CA LEU A 123 -21.88 -1.29 -1.88
C LEU A 123 -22.54 -0.04 -1.31
N ASP A 124 -22.07 0.33 -0.12
CA ASP A 124 -22.42 1.55 0.59
C ASP A 124 -21.10 2.24 1.00
N PHE A 125 -20.94 3.51 0.64
CA PHE A 125 -19.69 4.24 0.85
C PHE A 125 -19.42 4.57 2.33
N ASP A 126 -20.45 4.73 3.17
CA ASP A 126 -20.27 4.93 4.60
C ASP A 126 -19.84 3.63 5.29
N VAL A 127 -20.41 2.50 4.88
CA VAL A 127 -19.97 1.17 5.33
C VAL A 127 -18.54 0.90 4.87
N LEU A 128 -18.20 1.24 3.62
CA LEU A 128 -16.84 1.08 3.08
C LEU A 128 -15.84 1.96 3.83
N ARG A 129 -16.14 3.24 4.08
CA ARG A 129 -15.30 4.14 4.90
C ARG A 129 -15.06 3.56 6.29
N LYS A 130 -16.11 3.06 6.95
CA LYS A 130 -16.02 2.43 8.27
C LYS A 130 -15.22 1.12 8.24
N GLU A 131 -15.28 0.37 7.14
CA GLU A 131 -14.47 -0.82 6.98
C GLU A 131 -13.00 -0.47 6.80
N LEU A 132 -12.68 0.46 5.89
CA LEU A 132 -11.32 0.89 5.59
C LEU A 132 -10.62 1.52 6.79
N SER A 133 -11.34 2.25 7.65
CA SER A 133 -10.76 2.93 8.83
C SER A 133 -10.19 1.99 9.90
N LYS A 134 -10.47 0.68 9.82
CA LYS A 134 -9.91 -0.33 10.70
C LYS A 134 -8.44 -0.61 10.39
N TYR A 135 -8.07 -0.54 9.11
CA TYR A 135 -6.76 -0.97 8.64
C TYR A 135 -5.71 0.12 8.87
N LYS A 136 -4.46 -0.33 9.07
CA LYS A 136 -3.29 0.52 9.27
C LYS A 136 -2.46 0.68 8.01
N MET A 137 -2.82 0.00 6.93
CA MET A 137 -2.12 0.05 5.66
C MET A 137 -3.04 -0.39 4.52
N ILE A 138 -2.90 0.25 3.36
CA ILE A 138 -3.59 -0.15 2.13
C ILE A 138 -2.55 -0.72 1.16
N VAL A 139 -2.87 -1.86 0.56
CA VAL A 139 -2.06 -2.52 -0.46
C VAL A 139 -2.90 -2.63 -1.73
N THR A 140 -2.32 -2.29 -2.88
CA THR A 140 -2.99 -2.39 -4.18
C THR A 140 -2.02 -2.88 -5.24
N PHE A 141 -2.50 -3.28 -6.41
CA PHE A 141 -1.65 -3.40 -7.60
C PHE A 141 -2.01 -2.29 -8.60
N ASN A 142 -1.13 -1.32 -8.79
CA ASN A 142 -1.36 -0.12 -9.62
C ASN A 142 -2.47 0.83 -9.13
N GLY A 143 -2.91 0.70 -7.88
CA GLY A 143 -4.02 1.47 -7.35
C GLY A 143 -3.74 2.94 -7.11
N LEU A 144 -2.47 3.33 -6.92
CA LEU A 144 -2.13 4.76 -6.84
C LEU A 144 -2.40 5.51 -8.15
N SER A 145 -2.35 4.79 -9.29
CA SER A 145 -2.61 5.37 -10.61
C SER A 145 -4.07 5.28 -11.05
N PHE A 146 -4.87 4.42 -10.42
CA PHE A 146 -6.22 4.10 -10.87
C PHE A 146 -7.24 4.09 -9.73
N ASP A 147 -7.17 3.09 -8.84
CA ASP A 147 -8.15 2.86 -7.78
C ASP A 147 -8.34 4.07 -6.87
N VAL A 148 -7.24 4.64 -6.36
CA VAL A 148 -7.25 5.76 -5.42
C VAL A 148 -7.85 7.03 -6.05
N PRO A 149 -7.37 7.50 -7.22
CA PRO A 149 -8.01 8.62 -7.91
C PRO A 149 -9.51 8.42 -8.16
N PHE A 150 -9.92 7.20 -8.54
CA PHE A 150 -11.32 6.91 -8.84
C PHE A 150 -12.19 6.91 -7.58
N LEU A 151 -11.69 6.33 -6.49
CA LEU A 151 -12.35 6.32 -5.18
C LEU A 151 -12.50 7.73 -4.62
N GLU A 152 -11.44 8.53 -4.60
CA GLU A 152 -11.47 9.90 -4.08
C GLU A 152 -12.38 10.82 -4.93
N LYS A 153 -12.45 10.59 -6.24
CA LYS A 153 -13.40 11.31 -7.12
C LYS A 153 -14.85 10.91 -6.84
N SER A 154 -15.10 9.62 -6.60
CA SER A 154 -16.45 9.10 -6.38
C SER A 154 -16.97 9.42 -4.98
N PHE A 155 -16.08 9.42 -3.98
CA PHE A 155 -16.38 9.71 -2.59
C PHE A 155 -15.15 10.34 -1.92
N PRO A 156 -15.09 11.69 -1.84
CA PRO A 156 -13.98 12.38 -1.21
C PRO A 156 -13.79 11.95 0.25
N ASP A 157 -12.53 11.88 0.69
CA ASP A 157 -12.15 11.47 2.04
C ASP A 157 -12.64 10.06 2.40
N LEU A 158 -12.70 9.16 1.40
CA LEU A 158 -13.02 7.76 1.64
C LEU A 158 -11.85 7.05 2.34
N LEU A 159 -10.64 7.28 1.83
CA LEU A 159 -9.47 6.53 2.26
C LEU A 159 -8.91 7.11 3.56
N PRO A 160 -8.59 6.26 4.55
CA PRO A 160 -7.92 6.73 5.75
C PRO A 160 -6.49 7.18 5.43
N LYS A 161 -5.96 8.12 6.21
CA LYS A 161 -4.56 8.57 6.12
C LYS A 161 -3.61 7.50 6.67
N VAL A 162 -3.38 6.46 5.88
CA VAL A 162 -2.50 5.33 6.22
C VAL A 162 -1.54 5.05 5.06
N PRO A 163 -0.35 4.48 5.34
CA PRO A 163 0.61 4.14 4.31
C PRO A 163 -0.02 3.27 3.21
N HIS A 164 0.27 3.64 1.97
CA HIS A 164 -0.17 2.92 0.77
C HIS A 164 1.01 2.22 0.12
N PHE A 165 0.97 0.89 0.04
CA PHE A 165 1.94 0.09 -0.67
C PHE A 165 1.40 -0.42 -2.01
N ASP A 166 1.82 0.23 -3.09
CA ASP A 166 1.49 -0.19 -4.44
C ASP A 166 2.50 -1.21 -4.97
N LEU A 167 2.01 -2.44 -5.16
CA LEU A 167 2.80 -3.58 -5.59
C LEU A 167 3.37 -3.42 -7.00
N ARG A 168 2.74 -2.63 -7.89
CA ARG A 168 3.29 -2.39 -9.24
C ARG A 168 4.66 -1.74 -9.15
N HIS A 169 4.80 -0.71 -8.31
CA HIS A 169 6.06 -0.01 -8.11
C HIS A 169 7.07 -0.85 -7.33
N ALA A 170 6.59 -1.67 -6.38
CA ALA A 170 7.42 -2.63 -5.65
C ALA A 170 8.05 -3.67 -6.59
N CYS A 171 7.24 -4.27 -7.46
CA CYS A 171 7.64 -5.28 -8.44
C CYS A 171 8.72 -4.71 -9.37
N GLN A 172 8.53 -3.49 -9.87
CA GLN A 172 9.51 -2.85 -10.76
C GLN A 172 10.90 -2.71 -10.14
N ARG A 173 10.99 -2.48 -8.82
CA ARG A 173 12.25 -2.36 -8.09
C ARG A 173 13.02 -3.67 -7.99
N VAL A 174 12.33 -4.80 -8.04
CA VAL A 174 12.93 -6.15 -8.01
C VAL A 174 13.01 -6.79 -9.40
N GLY A 175 12.76 -6.02 -10.46
CA GLY A 175 12.88 -6.47 -11.85
C GLY A 175 11.61 -7.07 -12.46
N LEU A 176 10.53 -7.23 -11.68
CA LEU A 176 9.24 -7.74 -12.14
C LEU A 176 8.47 -6.63 -12.87
N ARG A 177 8.08 -6.87 -14.12
CA ARG A 177 7.43 -5.87 -14.98
C ARG A 177 6.13 -6.39 -15.58
N GLY A 178 5.26 -5.46 -15.96
CA GLY A 178 3.98 -5.78 -16.60
C GLY A 178 2.77 -5.61 -15.68
N GLY A 179 1.63 -6.14 -16.13
CA GLY A 179 0.40 -6.19 -15.33
C GLY A 179 0.42 -7.34 -14.30
N LEU A 180 -0.52 -7.34 -13.37
CA LEU A 180 -0.60 -8.32 -12.27
C LEU A 180 -0.50 -9.77 -12.77
N LYS A 181 -1.25 -10.13 -13.81
CA LYS A 181 -1.23 -11.48 -14.41
C LYS A 181 0.14 -11.89 -14.95
N GLN A 182 0.90 -10.94 -15.51
CA GLN A 182 2.23 -11.23 -16.03
C GLN A 182 3.20 -11.49 -14.87
N VAL A 183 3.12 -10.66 -13.83
CA VAL A 183 3.93 -10.82 -12.60
C VAL A 183 3.59 -12.14 -11.88
N GLU A 184 2.30 -12.49 -11.74
CA GLU A 184 1.86 -13.76 -11.17
C GLU A 184 2.46 -14.96 -11.92
N LYS A 185 2.41 -14.94 -13.26
CA LYS A 185 2.98 -16.00 -14.09
C LYS A 185 4.49 -16.11 -13.92
N GLU A 186 5.21 -14.99 -13.89
CA GLU A 186 6.66 -14.97 -13.68
C GLU A 186 7.05 -15.54 -12.31
N LEU A 187 6.20 -15.34 -11.30
CA LEU A 187 6.37 -15.87 -9.94
C LEU A 187 5.83 -17.29 -9.75
N GLY A 188 5.22 -17.90 -10.78
CA GLY A 188 4.59 -19.22 -10.66
C GLY A 188 3.34 -19.25 -9.79
N ILE A 189 2.65 -18.12 -9.63
CA ILE A 189 1.39 -18.01 -8.90
C ILE A 189 0.24 -18.41 -9.83
N GLU A 190 -0.46 -19.49 -9.47
CA GLU A 190 -1.59 -19.99 -10.24
C GLU A 190 -2.92 -19.49 -9.67
N ARG A 191 -3.82 -19.03 -10.55
CA ARG A 191 -5.20 -18.70 -10.16
C ARG A 191 -6.04 -19.98 -10.19
N ARG A 192 -6.80 -20.22 -9.12
CA ARG A 192 -7.69 -21.40 -9.02
C ARG A 192 -8.75 -21.45 -10.12
N ASN A 193 -9.26 -20.29 -10.53
CA ASN A 193 -10.27 -20.20 -11.58
C ASN A 193 -9.64 -19.87 -12.95
N LYS A 194 -9.67 -20.84 -13.86
CA LYS A 194 -9.11 -20.72 -15.22
C LYS A 194 -9.88 -19.74 -16.13
N ILE A 195 -11.13 -19.42 -15.82
CA ILE A 195 -11.89 -18.38 -16.54
C ILE A 195 -11.28 -17.01 -16.23
N VAL A 196 -10.98 -16.75 -14.96
CA VAL A 196 -10.36 -15.50 -14.50
C VAL A 196 -8.98 -15.26 -15.14
N GLU A 197 -8.22 -16.31 -15.45
CA GLU A 197 -6.95 -16.20 -16.20
C GLU A 197 -7.16 -15.57 -17.58
N ARG A 198 -8.34 -15.72 -18.20
CA ARG A 198 -8.66 -15.20 -19.53
C ARG A 198 -9.31 -13.81 -19.53
N LEU A 199 -9.80 -13.34 -18.37
CA LEU A 199 -10.51 -12.07 -18.22
C LEU A 199 -9.56 -10.86 -18.07
N TYR A 200 -9.69 -9.82 -18.88
CA TYR A 200 -8.96 -8.55 -18.73
C TYR A 200 -9.89 -7.45 -18.22
N GLY A 201 -9.36 -6.29 -17.82
CA GLY A 201 -10.19 -5.18 -17.30
C GLY A 201 -11.31 -4.72 -18.26
N GLY A 202 -11.16 -4.93 -19.58
CA GLY A 202 -12.24 -4.69 -20.55
C GLY A 202 -13.40 -5.69 -20.46
N ASP A 203 -13.15 -6.89 -19.95
CA ASP A 203 -14.16 -7.93 -19.78
C ASP A 203 -15.05 -7.68 -18.55
N ALA A 204 -14.55 -6.96 -17.54
CA ALA A 204 -15.32 -6.61 -16.33
C ALA A 204 -16.59 -5.81 -16.68
N LEU A 205 -16.52 -4.92 -17.66
CA LEU A 205 -17.69 -4.18 -18.15
C LEU A 205 -18.72 -5.10 -18.83
N THR A 206 -18.25 -6.06 -19.63
CA THR A 206 -19.12 -7.04 -20.30
C THR A 206 -19.82 -7.90 -19.26
N LEU A 207 -19.08 -8.42 -18.27
CA LEU A 207 -19.62 -9.20 -17.17
C LEU A 207 -20.64 -8.41 -16.34
N TRP A 208 -20.37 -7.14 -16.06
CA TRP A 208 -21.31 -6.26 -15.36
C TRP A 208 -22.63 -6.09 -16.14
N ARG A 209 -22.56 -5.88 -17.45
CA ARG A 209 -23.76 -5.77 -18.30
C ARG A 209 -24.55 -7.07 -18.33
N MET A 210 -23.86 -8.21 -18.39
CA MET A 210 -24.50 -9.53 -18.33
C MET A 210 -25.20 -9.71 -16.98
N PHE A 211 -24.50 -9.51 -15.86
CA PHE A 211 -25.06 -9.57 -14.51
C PHE A 211 -26.32 -8.70 -14.38
N ARG A 212 -26.28 -7.45 -14.85
CA ARG A 212 -27.43 -6.54 -14.83
C ARG A 212 -28.61 -7.00 -15.69
N ALA A 213 -28.36 -7.73 -16.77
CA ALA A 213 -29.39 -8.21 -17.68
C ALA A 213 -29.99 -9.55 -17.25
N THR A 214 -29.21 -10.43 -16.64
CA THR A 214 -29.61 -11.80 -16.31
C THR A 214 -29.88 -12.04 -14.84
N GLY A 215 -29.28 -11.25 -13.93
CA GLY A 215 -29.28 -11.51 -12.49
C GLY A 215 -28.48 -12.77 -12.09
N ASP A 216 -27.62 -13.27 -12.98
CA ASP A 216 -26.83 -14.48 -12.79
C ASP A 216 -25.59 -14.16 -11.92
N GLU A 217 -25.60 -14.66 -10.67
CA GLU A 217 -24.56 -14.42 -9.63
C GLU A 217 -23.26 -15.21 -9.86
#